data_AF-A0A954FIQ1-F1
#
_entry.id   AF-A0A954FIQ1-F1
#
_cell.length_a   1.000
_cell.length_b   1.000
_cell.length_c   1.000
_cell.angle_alpha   90.00
_cell.angle_beta   90.00
_cell.angle_gamma   90.00
#
_symmetry.space_group_name_H-M   'P 1'
#
loop_
_entity.id
_entity.type
_entity.pdbx_description
1 polymer ?
#
loop_
_entity_poly.entity_id
_entity_poly.type
_entity_poly.pdbx_seq_one_letter_code
_entity_poly.pdbx_strand_id
1 'polypeptide(L)'
;YFVRSFFTEAFEKLGGSMRPRETDRFEITHVPTSLRERDRRITGRNRRDQSPVLRRYERVCFTKEAVQPLDKPGTVPAVMLHPGHPLMLSVSDVILEENANLLRQGTVLVDASDEGTEPWLLFMLTHEVKSGDGTVISKRLQFVRVTPNGEASFAGWAPHLDLEPITENDRPVVQEQLEADWLSNNLEQKALGLAATSLVPEHFKEVAERRIAQVDKTLQAVNDRLTKEIDFWTDRWMKLSEDKEAGKDVRLNLENARRTINDLQGRLENRKKSLQSMRHVTSGTPVVLSGALVIPAGLLNAASGNNQIGAAAISADPVARSRIEHLAMDAVRKVEEAAGCQVQDVSAEKCGWDLTSQPPSVDGRRPDARHIEVKGRVKGAATVTVTRNEMLYAFNQGSKFILAIVLIGEDDSVDGPYYIRNPFEREPDWGVASINYKLIDLLSRAELKT
;
A
#
# COMPACT_ATOMS: atom_id res chain seq x y z
N TYR A 1 0.54 5.86 -8.22
CA TYR A 1 -0.67 5.59 -9.02
C TYR A 1 -1.97 5.70 -8.21
N PHE A 2 -2.24 4.77 -7.26
CA PHE A 2 -3.48 4.71 -6.45
C PHE A 2 -4.04 6.05 -5.96
N VAL A 3 -3.16 6.93 -5.45
CA VAL A 3 -3.53 8.25 -4.94
C VAL A 3 -4.18 9.14 -6.01
N ARG A 4 -3.68 9.12 -7.25
CA ARG A 4 -4.21 9.92 -8.37
C ARG A 4 -5.58 9.42 -8.80
N SER A 5 -5.69 8.11 -9.03
CA SER A 5 -6.93 7.47 -9.50
C SER A 5 -8.06 7.71 -8.48
N PHE A 6 -7.81 7.39 -7.20
CA PHE A 6 -8.76 7.66 -6.12
C PHE A 6 -9.17 9.14 -6.07
N PHE A 7 -8.20 10.06 -6.06
CA PHE A 7 -8.49 11.48 -5.95
C PHE A 7 -9.34 12.00 -7.10
N THR A 8 -9.03 11.58 -8.33
CA THR A 8 -9.73 12.05 -9.52
C THR A 8 -11.21 11.68 -9.45
N GLU A 9 -11.50 10.39 -9.25
CA GLU A 9 -12.86 9.85 -9.14
C GLU A 9 -13.63 10.46 -7.95
N ALA A 10 -13.00 10.47 -6.77
CA ALA A 10 -13.62 10.99 -5.55
C ALA A 10 -13.89 12.49 -5.64
N PHE A 11 -12.95 13.26 -6.20
CA PHE A 11 -13.10 14.70 -6.34
C PHE A 11 -14.19 15.04 -7.34
N GLU A 12 -14.30 14.30 -8.45
CA GLU A 12 -15.38 14.45 -9.43
C GLU A 12 -16.75 14.10 -8.84
N LYS A 13 -16.86 12.99 -8.09
CA LYS A 13 -18.10 12.61 -7.38
C LYS A 13 -18.57 13.70 -6.41
N LEU A 14 -17.65 14.44 -5.81
CA LEU A 14 -17.94 15.57 -4.91
C LEU A 14 -18.13 16.91 -5.63
N GLY A 15 -18.27 16.91 -6.96
CA GLY A 15 -18.52 18.10 -7.78
C GLY A 15 -17.28 18.93 -8.10
N GLY A 16 -16.09 18.39 -7.85
CA GLY A 16 -14.82 18.97 -8.27
C GLY A 16 -14.48 18.64 -9.72
N SER A 17 -13.50 19.34 -10.29
CA SER A 17 -12.97 19.00 -11.61
C SER A 17 -11.46 19.26 -11.64
N MET A 18 -10.71 18.29 -12.15
CA MET A 18 -9.27 18.36 -12.34
C MET A 18 -8.98 18.11 -13.83
N ARG A 19 -8.28 19.04 -14.48
CA ARG A 19 -8.02 18.97 -15.93
C ARG A 19 -6.54 18.84 -16.22
N PRO A 20 -6.12 17.99 -17.16
CA PRO A 20 -4.72 17.91 -17.56
C PRO A 20 -4.31 19.25 -18.17
N ARG A 21 -3.07 19.67 -17.88
CA ARG A 21 -2.51 20.86 -18.51
C ARG A 21 -1.14 20.62 -19.13
N GLU A 22 -0.29 19.91 -18.41
CA GLU A 22 1.02 19.46 -18.89
C GLU A 22 1.15 17.98 -18.53
N THR A 23 2.16 17.29 -19.06
CA THR A 23 2.43 15.89 -18.70
C THR A 23 2.53 15.74 -17.19
N ASP A 24 1.71 14.86 -16.61
CA ASP A 24 1.60 14.59 -15.17
C ASP A 24 1.25 15.79 -14.27
N ARG A 25 0.71 16.86 -14.85
CA ARG A 25 0.32 18.07 -14.13
C ARG A 25 -1.06 18.55 -14.52
N PHE A 26 -1.84 18.91 -13.51
CA PHE A 26 -3.26 19.20 -13.66
C PHE A 26 -3.62 20.56 -13.05
N GLU A 27 -4.75 21.10 -13.47
CA GLU A 27 -5.33 22.35 -12.97
C GLU A 27 -6.68 22.06 -12.29
N ILE A 28 -6.91 22.71 -11.15
CA ILE A 28 -8.20 22.69 -10.44
C ILE A 28 -8.70 24.13 -10.38
N THR A 29 -9.64 24.49 -11.24
CA THR A 29 -10.16 25.87 -11.33
C THR A 29 -11.13 26.21 -10.22
N HIS A 30 -11.78 25.21 -9.62
CA HIS A 30 -12.72 25.36 -8.53
C HIS A 30 -12.67 24.15 -7.59
N VAL A 31 -12.62 24.44 -6.28
CA VAL A 31 -12.79 23.45 -5.21
C VAL A 31 -14.15 23.65 -4.54
N PRO A 32 -15.01 22.60 -4.54
CA PRO A 32 -16.31 22.61 -3.88
C PRO A 32 -16.30 23.19 -2.47
N THR A 33 -17.35 23.93 -2.12
CA THR A 33 -17.47 24.57 -0.80
C THR A 33 -17.46 23.55 0.34
N SER A 34 -18.14 22.40 0.16
CA SER A 34 -18.18 21.31 1.14
C SER A 34 -16.78 20.85 1.57
N LEU A 35 -15.87 20.68 0.62
CA LEU A 35 -14.48 20.29 0.89
C LEU A 35 -13.70 21.37 1.64
N ARG A 36 -13.88 22.64 1.28
CA ARG A 36 -13.24 23.77 1.99
C ARG A 36 -13.75 23.96 3.41
N GLU A 37 -15.03 23.67 3.64
CA GLU A 37 -15.61 23.71 4.98
C GLU A 37 -15.19 22.50 5.81
N ARG A 38 -15.13 21.31 5.20
CA ARG A 38 -14.66 20.09 5.85
C ARG A 38 -13.24 20.24 6.37
N ASP A 39 -12.35 20.83 5.58
CA ASP A 39 -10.96 21.12 5.97
C ASP A 39 -10.83 21.86 7.31
N ARG A 40 -11.80 22.73 7.64
CA ARG A 40 -11.82 23.50 8.89
C ARG A 40 -12.29 22.70 10.10
N ARG A 41 -12.95 21.56 9.87
CA ARG A 41 -13.54 20.68 10.91
C ARG A 41 -12.65 19.47 11.21
N ILE A 42 -11.86 19.02 10.23
CA ILE A 42 -11.00 17.84 10.38
C ILE A 42 -9.93 18.08 11.44
N THR A 43 -9.83 17.14 12.38
CA THR A 43 -8.74 17.08 13.36
C THR A 43 -7.62 16.17 12.85
N GLY A 44 -6.40 16.29 13.38
CA GLY A 44 -5.28 15.44 12.97
C GLY A 44 -4.56 15.88 11.69
N ARG A 45 -4.79 17.11 11.21
CA ARG A 45 -3.98 17.73 10.14
C ARG A 45 -2.50 17.74 10.57
N ASN A 46 -1.61 17.59 9.61
CA ASN A 46 -0.19 17.74 9.87
C ASN A 46 0.06 19.17 10.38
N ARG A 47 0.43 19.31 11.66
CA ARG A 47 0.63 20.63 12.30
C ARG A 47 1.68 21.50 11.60
N ARG A 48 2.54 20.89 10.78
CA ARG A 48 3.55 21.58 9.97
C ARG A 48 3.00 22.13 8.66
N ASP A 49 1.89 21.59 8.17
CA ASP A 49 1.20 22.08 6.98
C ASP A 49 -0.01 22.92 7.43
N GLN A 50 0.20 24.23 7.45
CA GLN A 50 -0.83 25.19 7.86
C GLN A 50 -1.70 25.65 6.68
N SER A 51 -1.41 25.17 5.47
CA SER A 51 -2.11 25.62 4.27
C SER A 51 -3.57 25.13 4.32
N PRO A 52 -4.56 26.01 4.25
CA PRO A 52 -5.95 25.57 4.13
C PRO A 52 -6.20 25.03 2.71
N VAL A 53 -7.32 24.33 2.54
CA VAL A 53 -7.81 24.01 1.19
C VAL A 53 -8.11 25.30 0.43
N LEU A 54 -7.47 25.48 -0.72
CA LEU A 54 -7.62 26.65 -1.57
C LEU A 54 -8.90 26.58 -2.40
N ARG A 55 -9.34 27.73 -2.95
CA ARG A 55 -10.48 27.78 -3.87
C ARG A 55 -10.16 27.24 -5.26
N ARG A 56 -8.88 27.25 -5.64
CA ARG A 56 -8.33 26.79 -6.91
C ARG A 56 -6.86 26.42 -6.72
N TYR A 57 -6.37 25.52 -7.54
CA TYR A 57 -4.96 25.14 -7.62
C TYR A 57 -4.50 25.29 -9.07
N GLU A 58 -3.53 26.17 -9.31
CA GLU A 58 -3.02 26.45 -10.66
C GLU A 58 -2.34 25.21 -11.26
N ARG A 59 -1.50 24.55 -10.46
CA ARG A 59 -0.85 23.28 -10.81
C ARG A 59 -0.88 22.32 -9.63
N VAL A 60 -1.35 21.10 -9.89
CA VAL A 60 -1.24 19.96 -8.99
C VAL A 60 -0.56 18.78 -9.69
N CYS A 61 0.08 17.91 -8.92
CA CYS A 61 0.71 16.69 -9.41
C CYS A 61 0.66 15.59 -8.35
N PHE A 62 1.05 14.37 -8.72
CA PHE A 62 1.04 13.19 -7.82
C PHE A 62 2.41 12.49 -7.71
N THR A 63 3.42 13.01 -8.40
CA THR A 63 4.79 12.50 -8.42
C THR A 63 5.76 13.62 -8.08
N LYS A 64 6.94 13.29 -7.55
CA LYS A 64 7.91 14.31 -7.12
C LYS A 64 8.55 14.99 -8.33
N GLU A 65 8.72 14.23 -9.40
CA GLU A 65 9.34 14.63 -10.65
C GLU A 65 8.50 15.71 -11.36
N ALA A 66 7.18 15.65 -11.21
CA ALA A 66 6.24 16.61 -11.79
C ALA A 66 6.07 17.90 -10.95
N VAL A 67 6.64 17.98 -9.73
CA VAL A 67 6.60 19.20 -8.90
C VAL A 67 7.33 20.33 -9.61
N GLN A 68 8.55 20.06 -10.08
CA GLN A 68 9.36 21.00 -10.82
C GLN A 68 10.15 20.24 -11.90
N PRO A 69 9.58 20.08 -13.10
CA PRO A 69 10.21 19.33 -14.18
C PRO A 69 11.55 19.94 -14.60
N LEU A 70 12.59 19.11 -14.71
CA LEU A 70 13.95 19.54 -15.05
C LEU A 70 14.08 19.99 -16.51
N ASP A 71 13.25 19.45 -17.39
CA ASP A 71 13.17 19.78 -18.82
C ASP A 71 12.52 21.14 -19.08
N LYS A 72 11.81 21.71 -18.09
CA LYS A 72 11.12 23.01 -18.20
C LYS A 72 11.40 23.91 -16.99
N PRO A 73 12.67 24.37 -16.84
CA PRO A 73 13.03 25.29 -15.76
C PRO A 73 12.26 26.61 -15.91
N GLY A 74 11.74 27.14 -14.79
CA GLY A 74 10.98 28.39 -14.73
C GLY A 74 9.46 28.24 -14.81
N THR A 75 8.94 27.02 -14.98
CA THR A 75 7.50 26.78 -14.78
C THR A 75 7.10 26.92 -13.31
N VAL A 76 5.86 27.40 -13.06
CA VAL A 76 5.31 27.51 -11.70
C VAL A 76 5.38 26.13 -11.03
N PRO A 77 5.87 25.97 -9.78
CA PRO A 77 5.89 24.67 -9.13
C PRO A 77 4.48 24.08 -8.93
N ALA A 78 4.30 22.78 -9.15
CA ALA A 78 3.04 22.12 -8.84
C ALA A 78 2.91 21.78 -7.36
N VAL A 79 1.70 21.88 -6.82
CA VAL A 79 1.36 21.35 -5.50
C VAL A 79 1.25 19.83 -5.59
N MET A 80 2.07 19.12 -4.82
CA MET A 80 2.00 17.66 -4.77
C MET A 80 0.80 17.22 -3.92
N LEU A 81 -0.20 16.61 -4.55
CA LEU A 81 -1.31 15.97 -3.83
C LEU A 81 -0.85 14.59 -3.34
N HIS A 82 -0.80 14.45 -2.02
CA HIS A 82 -0.45 13.21 -1.34
C HIS A 82 -1.48 12.92 -0.23
N PRO A 83 -1.50 11.71 0.37
CA PRO A 83 -2.50 11.33 1.39
C PRO A 83 -2.64 12.28 2.59
N GLY A 84 -1.61 13.05 2.91
CA GLY A 84 -1.61 14.03 3.99
C GLY A 84 -1.92 15.47 3.58
N HIS A 85 -2.15 15.73 2.29
CA HIS A 85 -2.47 17.06 1.80
C HIS A 85 -3.90 17.45 2.22
N PRO A 86 -4.15 18.69 2.68
CA PRO A 86 -5.46 19.21 3.09
C PRO A 86 -6.66 18.81 2.21
N LEU A 87 -6.51 18.98 0.89
CA LEU A 87 -7.57 18.69 -0.06
C LEU A 87 -7.83 17.18 -0.15
N MET A 88 -6.77 16.36 -0.11
CA MET A 88 -6.90 14.91 -0.13
C MET A 88 -7.58 14.41 1.15
N LEU A 89 -7.18 14.92 2.31
CA LEU A 89 -7.81 14.61 3.59
C LEU A 89 -9.31 14.97 3.58
N SER A 90 -9.66 16.15 3.07
CA SER A 90 -11.05 16.58 2.98
C SER A 90 -11.88 15.70 2.06
N VAL A 91 -11.33 15.34 0.89
CA VAL A 91 -11.99 14.43 -0.06
C VAL A 91 -12.20 13.05 0.56
N SER A 92 -11.15 12.45 1.15
CA SER A 92 -11.24 11.15 1.78
C SER A 92 -12.25 11.13 2.92
N ASP A 93 -12.25 12.15 3.77
CA ASP A 93 -13.11 12.20 4.95
C ASP A 93 -14.59 12.38 4.58
N VAL A 94 -14.91 13.20 3.56
CA VAL A 94 -16.29 13.31 3.05
C VAL A 94 -16.74 12.02 2.37
N ILE A 95 -15.90 11.41 1.52
CA ILE A 95 -16.27 10.13 0.88
C ILE A 95 -16.53 9.05 1.92
N LEU A 96 -15.68 8.94 2.94
CA LEU A 96 -15.87 7.95 4.00
C LEU A 96 -17.14 8.25 4.81
N GLU A 97 -17.41 9.51 5.14
CA GLU A 97 -18.63 9.92 5.86
C GLU A 97 -19.90 9.61 5.07
N GLU A 98 -19.96 9.99 3.79
CA GLU A 98 -21.13 9.78 2.93
C GLU A 98 -21.42 8.29 2.66
N ASN A 99 -20.38 7.45 2.61
CA ASN A 99 -20.52 6.06 2.21
C ASN A 99 -20.34 5.07 3.36
N ALA A 100 -20.13 5.52 4.61
CA ALA A 100 -19.89 4.64 5.76
C ALA A 100 -21.02 3.62 6.00
N ASN A 101 -22.28 4.06 5.92
CA ASN A 101 -23.44 3.18 6.12
C ASN A 101 -23.56 2.15 5.00
N LEU A 102 -23.33 2.56 3.75
CA LEU A 102 -23.34 1.67 2.59
C LEU A 102 -22.21 0.63 2.70
N LEU A 103 -21.03 1.08 3.13
CA LEU A 103 -19.88 0.22 3.37
C LEU A 103 -20.17 -0.80 4.48
N ARG A 104 -20.90 -0.42 5.53
CA ARG A 104 -21.32 -1.32 6.62
C ARG A 104 -22.42 -2.30 6.19
N GLN A 105 -23.33 -1.88 5.30
CA GLN A 105 -24.36 -2.74 4.72
C GLN A 105 -23.75 -3.91 3.93
N GLY A 106 -22.62 -3.66 3.25
CA GLY A 106 -21.91 -4.68 2.48
C GLY A 106 -22.51 -4.90 1.10
N THR A 107 -21.94 -5.87 0.37
CA THR A 107 -22.34 -6.20 -0.99
C THR A 107 -22.07 -7.66 -1.32
N VAL A 108 -22.54 -8.11 -2.48
CA VAL A 108 -22.19 -9.39 -3.09
C VAL A 108 -21.22 -9.10 -4.23
N LEU A 109 -20.11 -9.83 -4.28
CA LEU A 109 -19.09 -9.75 -5.29
C LEU A 109 -18.82 -11.13 -5.88
N VAL A 110 -18.28 -11.16 -7.09
CA VAL A 110 -17.90 -12.37 -7.80
C VAL A 110 -16.38 -12.40 -7.93
N ASP A 111 -15.79 -13.53 -7.57
CA ASP A 111 -14.39 -13.81 -7.90
C ASP A 111 -14.35 -14.58 -9.21
N ALA A 112 -14.08 -13.86 -10.30
CA ALA A 112 -14.03 -14.43 -11.65
C ALA A 112 -12.88 -15.43 -11.83
N SER A 113 -11.89 -15.41 -10.94
CA SER A 113 -10.71 -16.28 -10.98
C SER A 113 -10.83 -17.54 -10.13
N ASP A 114 -11.80 -17.57 -9.19
CA ASP A 114 -12.05 -18.69 -8.29
C ASP A 114 -13.02 -19.70 -8.92
N GLU A 115 -12.46 -20.84 -9.35
CA GLU A 115 -13.22 -21.99 -9.89
C GLU A 115 -13.83 -22.86 -8.79
N GLY A 116 -13.61 -22.52 -7.51
CA GLY A 116 -14.24 -23.17 -6.39
C GLY A 116 -15.77 -23.06 -6.42
N THR A 117 -16.43 -23.83 -5.55
CA THR A 117 -17.89 -23.81 -5.42
C THR A 117 -18.35 -23.33 -4.04
N GLU A 118 -17.41 -23.03 -3.13
CA GLU A 118 -17.73 -22.61 -1.77
C GLU A 118 -17.67 -21.07 -1.65
N PRO A 119 -18.80 -20.40 -1.35
CA PRO A 119 -18.80 -18.96 -1.12
C PRO A 119 -18.09 -18.61 0.18
N TRP A 120 -17.63 -17.37 0.31
CA TRP A 120 -16.93 -16.92 1.52
C TRP A 120 -17.16 -15.44 1.81
N LEU A 121 -16.96 -15.02 3.05
CA LEU A 121 -17.06 -13.61 3.44
C LEU A 121 -15.70 -12.92 3.43
N LEU A 122 -15.65 -11.77 2.78
CA LEU A 122 -14.56 -10.81 2.87
C LEU A 122 -14.89 -9.75 3.92
N PHE A 123 -14.16 -9.73 5.04
CA PHE A 123 -14.23 -8.64 6.01
C PHE A 123 -13.11 -7.64 5.80
N MET A 124 -13.46 -6.35 5.86
CA MET A 124 -12.51 -5.25 5.85
C MET A 124 -12.40 -4.65 7.25
N LEU A 125 -11.21 -4.67 7.82
CA LEU A 125 -10.92 -4.22 9.18
C LEU A 125 -9.92 -3.06 9.18
N THR A 126 -10.03 -2.18 10.16
CA THR A 126 -8.97 -1.21 10.46
C THR A 126 -8.35 -1.49 11.81
N HIS A 127 -7.03 -1.33 11.89
CA HIS A 127 -6.28 -1.34 13.14
C HIS A 127 -5.40 -0.09 13.23
N GLU A 128 -5.46 0.60 14.38
CA GLU A 128 -4.71 1.82 14.65
C GLU A 128 -3.65 1.58 15.74
N VAL A 129 -2.46 2.13 15.52
CA VAL A 129 -1.41 2.27 16.55
C VAL A 129 -1.31 3.74 16.91
N LYS A 130 -1.34 4.05 18.20
CA LYS A 130 -1.35 5.42 18.74
C LYS A 130 -0.07 5.71 19.52
N SER A 131 0.35 6.97 19.53
CA SER A 131 1.41 7.43 20.44
C SER A 131 0.84 7.59 21.85
N GLY A 132 1.71 7.72 22.85
CA GLY A 132 1.30 7.98 24.24
C GLY A 132 0.44 9.24 24.47
N ASP A 133 0.36 10.17 23.52
CA ASP A 133 -0.54 11.34 23.55
C ASP A 133 -1.89 11.10 22.85
N GLY A 134 -2.18 9.86 22.44
CA GLY A 134 -3.42 9.47 21.76
C GLY A 134 -3.43 9.70 20.25
N THR A 135 -2.41 10.34 19.68
CA THR A 135 -2.31 10.58 18.22
C THR A 135 -2.13 9.27 17.47
N VAL A 136 -2.96 9.01 16.45
CA VAL A 136 -2.78 7.86 15.54
C VAL A 136 -1.49 8.05 14.73
N ILE A 137 -0.53 7.15 14.90
CA ILE A 137 0.76 7.18 14.20
C ILE A 137 0.82 6.17 13.06
N SER A 138 -0.05 5.16 13.08
CA SER A 138 -0.25 4.23 11.98
C SER A 138 -1.69 3.76 11.98
N LYS A 139 -2.29 3.66 10.80
CA LYS A 139 -3.62 3.08 10.58
C LYS A 139 -3.53 2.14 9.39
N ARG A 140 -3.90 0.88 9.58
CA ARG A 140 -3.81 -0.16 8.57
C ARG A 140 -5.19 -0.71 8.27
N LEU A 141 -5.50 -0.79 6.98
CA LEU A 141 -6.64 -1.54 6.46
C LEU A 141 -6.18 -2.99 6.25
N GLN A 142 -6.99 -3.95 6.69
CA GLN A 142 -6.70 -5.38 6.64
C GLN A 142 -7.92 -6.12 6.11
N PHE A 143 -7.69 -7.22 5.42
CA PHE A 143 -8.75 -8.02 4.81
C PHE A 143 -8.68 -9.45 5.31
N VAL A 144 -9.82 -9.99 5.72
CA VAL A 144 -9.94 -11.34 6.27
C VAL A 144 -11.00 -12.10 5.50
N ARG A 145 -10.64 -13.30 5.03
CA ARG A 145 -11.55 -14.26 4.43
C ARG A 145 -12.10 -15.15 5.53
N VAL A 146 -13.41 -15.38 5.55
CA VAL A 146 -14.07 -16.32 6.45
C VAL A 146 -14.93 -17.28 5.65
N THR A 147 -14.68 -18.57 5.81
CA THR A 147 -15.45 -19.64 5.13
C THR A 147 -16.75 -19.97 5.88
N PRO A 148 -17.69 -20.71 5.27
CA PRO A 148 -18.90 -21.21 5.94
C PRO A 148 -18.64 -21.98 7.23
N ASN A 149 -17.52 -22.70 7.31
CA ASN A 149 -17.09 -23.42 8.51
C ASN A 149 -16.52 -22.50 9.62
N GLY A 150 -16.45 -21.19 9.37
CA GLY A 150 -15.93 -20.19 10.31
C GLY A 150 -14.41 -20.14 10.38
N GLU A 151 -13.70 -20.76 9.43
CA GLU A 151 -12.26 -20.65 9.30
C GLU A 151 -11.90 -19.27 8.75
N ALA A 152 -11.06 -18.54 9.49
CA ALA A 152 -10.64 -17.20 9.15
C ALA A 152 -9.17 -17.20 8.68
N SER A 153 -8.89 -16.55 7.56
CA SER A 153 -7.53 -16.42 7.01
C SER A 153 -7.28 -15.03 6.43
N PHE A 154 -6.01 -14.65 6.28
CA PHE A 154 -5.65 -13.37 5.66
C PHE A 154 -6.02 -13.38 4.17
N ALA A 155 -6.80 -12.40 3.74
CA ALA A 155 -7.29 -12.33 2.36
C ALA A 155 -6.33 -11.61 1.41
N GLY A 156 -5.19 -11.12 1.88
CA GLY A 156 -4.28 -10.27 1.10
C GLY A 156 -4.53 -8.78 1.38
N TRP A 157 -3.84 -7.92 0.64
CA TRP A 157 -3.81 -6.49 0.93
C TRP A 157 -4.92 -5.67 0.27
N ALA A 158 -5.48 -6.14 -0.84
CA ALA A 158 -6.59 -5.49 -1.54
C ALA A 158 -7.41 -6.47 -2.41
N PRO A 159 -7.87 -7.61 -1.87
CA PRO A 159 -8.52 -8.65 -2.68
C PRO A 159 -9.75 -8.14 -3.44
N HIS A 160 -10.46 -7.16 -2.87
CA HIS A 160 -11.62 -6.52 -3.49
C HIS A 160 -11.36 -5.88 -4.87
N LEU A 161 -10.10 -5.61 -5.23
CA LEU A 161 -9.74 -5.06 -6.53
C LEU A 161 -9.81 -6.09 -7.66
N ASP A 162 -9.75 -7.38 -7.32
CA ASP A 162 -9.85 -8.49 -8.27
C ASP A 162 -11.27 -9.08 -8.31
N LEU A 163 -12.21 -8.48 -7.57
CA LEU A 163 -13.59 -8.92 -7.50
C LEU A 163 -14.49 -8.03 -8.35
N GLU A 164 -15.53 -8.62 -8.91
CA GLU A 164 -16.50 -7.96 -9.78
C GLU A 164 -17.86 -7.82 -9.08
N PRO A 165 -18.65 -6.78 -9.40
CA PRO A 165 -20.04 -6.73 -8.97
C PRO A 165 -20.83 -7.91 -9.54
N ILE A 166 -21.71 -8.52 -8.74
CA ILE A 166 -22.64 -9.52 -9.27
C ILE A 166 -23.60 -8.88 -10.28
N THR A 167 -23.82 -9.55 -11.42
CA THR A 167 -24.74 -9.05 -12.45
C THR A 167 -26.20 -9.24 -12.03
N GLU A 168 -27.12 -8.46 -12.62
CA GLU A 168 -28.56 -8.63 -12.38
C GLU A 168 -29.07 -10.02 -12.80
N ASN A 169 -28.42 -10.65 -13.78
CA ASN A 169 -28.78 -11.99 -14.26
C ASN A 169 -28.27 -13.11 -13.33
N ASP A 170 -27.12 -12.92 -12.68
CA ASP A 170 -26.53 -13.92 -11.80
C ASP A 170 -27.08 -13.83 -10.37
N ARG A 171 -27.62 -12.67 -9.98
CA ARG A 171 -28.13 -12.46 -8.61
C ARG A 171 -29.22 -13.45 -8.20
N PRO A 172 -30.21 -13.81 -9.04
CA PRO A 172 -31.20 -14.84 -8.69
C PRO A 172 -30.60 -16.24 -8.55
N VAL A 173 -29.48 -16.52 -9.22
CA VAL A 173 -28.81 -17.84 -9.22
C VAL A 173 -28.21 -18.14 -7.85
N VAL A 174 -27.80 -17.10 -7.11
CA VAL A 174 -27.14 -17.24 -5.79
C VAL A 174 -28.07 -16.99 -4.61
N GLN A 175 -29.39 -17.01 -4.83
CA GLN A 175 -30.37 -16.68 -3.78
C GLN A 175 -30.25 -17.61 -2.57
N GLU A 176 -29.98 -18.90 -2.79
CA GLU A 176 -29.76 -19.87 -1.71
C GLU A 176 -28.55 -19.48 -0.84
N GLN A 177 -27.47 -19.00 -1.44
CA GLN A 177 -26.28 -18.57 -0.70
C GLN A 177 -26.52 -17.27 0.07
N LEU A 178 -27.41 -16.40 -0.41
CA LEU A 178 -27.80 -15.17 0.30
C LEU A 178 -28.67 -15.46 1.53
N GLU A 179 -29.41 -16.56 1.51
CA GLU A 179 -30.29 -16.99 2.61
C GLU A 179 -29.65 -18.06 3.51
N ALA A 180 -28.39 -18.42 3.24
CA ALA A 180 -27.72 -19.50 3.93
C ALA A 180 -27.51 -19.21 5.42
N ASP A 181 -27.91 -20.15 6.28
CA ASP A 181 -27.89 -20.00 7.75
C ASP A 181 -26.52 -19.58 8.32
N TRP A 182 -25.43 -20.04 7.69
CA TRP A 182 -24.07 -19.78 8.17
C TRP A 182 -23.73 -18.29 8.20
N LEU A 183 -24.36 -17.47 7.35
CA LEU A 183 -24.16 -16.01 7.35
C LEU A 183 -24.54 -15.37 8.70
N SER A 184 -25.44 -16.00 9.46
CA SER A 184 -25.87 -15.55 10.78
C SER A 184 -24.99 -16.05 11.94
N ASN A 185 -23.95 -16.85 11.69
CA ASN A 185 -23.11 -17.48 12.71
C ASN A 185 -22.00 -16.57 13.29
N ASN A 186 -22.28 -15.27 13.39
CA ASN A 186 -21.40 -14.29 14.04
C ASN A 186 -19.96 -14.27 13.48
N LEU A 187 -19.86 -14.38 12.15
CA LEU A 187 -18.61 -14.52 11.41
C LEU A 187 -17.68 -13.30 11.56
N GLU A 188 -18.24 -12.13 11.88
CA GLU A 188 -17.47 -10.93 12.21
C GLU A 188 -16.54 -11.16 13.41
N GLN A 189 -16.99 -11.90 14.44
CA GLN A 189 -16.15 -12.24 15.59
C GLN A 189 -15.01 -13.20 15.21
N LYS A 190 -15.21 -14.08 14.22
CA LYS A 190 -14.15 -14.95 13.71
C LYS A 190 -13.05 -14.13 13.02
N ALA A 191 -13.46 -13.16 12.20
CA ALA A 191 -12.52 -12.24 11.56
C ALA A 191 -11.73 -11.39 12.58
N LEU A 192 -12.41 -10.84 13.59
CA LEU A 192 -11.77 -10.11 14.69
C LEU A 192 -10.84 -11.00 15.51
N GLY A 193 -11.20 -12.27 15.72
CA GLY A 193 -10.37 -13.26 16.40
C GLY A 193 -9.04 -13.48 15.68
N LEU A 194 -9.07 -13.76 14.37
CA LEU A 194 -7.84 -13.86 13.57
C LEU A 194 -7.02 -12.58 13.65
N ALA A 195 -7.66 -11.43 13.46
CA ALA A 195 -6.97 -10.15 13.49
C ALA A 195 -6.25 -9.91 14.83
N ALA A 196 -6.90 -10.23 15.95
CA ALA A 196 -6.31 -10.10 17.28
C ALA A 196 -5.13 -11.04 17.52
N THR A 197 -5.13 -12.25 16.94
CA THR A 197 -4.09 -13.25 17.17
C THR A 197 -2.85 -13.08 16.28
N SER A 198 -3.00 -12.59 15.05
CA SER A 198 -1.86 -12.44 14.11
C SER A 198 -1.69 -11.01 13.59
N LEU A 199 -2.70 -10.49 12.90
CA LEU A 199 -2.58 -9.26 12.09
C LEU A 199 -2.34 -7.98 12.92
N VAL A 200 -2.92 -7.90 14.11
CA VAL A 200 -2.80 -6.78 15.06
C VAL A 200 -1.42 -6.80 15.73
N PRO A 201 -0.96 -7.90 16.34
CA PRO A 201 0.39 -8.01 16.89
C PRO A 201 1.50 -7.68 15.88
N GLU A 202 1.40 -8.18 14.64
CA GLU A 202 2.37 -7.90 13.58
C GLU A 202 2.43 -6.41 13.23
N HIS A 203 1.27 -5.78 13.02
CA HIS A 203 1.20 -4.35 12.75
C HIS A 203 1.76 -3.53 13.91
N PHE A 204 1.40 -3.86 15.15
CA PHE A 204 1.90 -3.17 16.33
C PHE A 204 3.43 -3.29 16.45
N LYS A 205 3.97 -4.51 16.30
CA LYS A 205 5.40 -4.79 16.40
C LYS A 205 6.19 -3.99 15.37
N GLU A 206 5.79 -4.02 14.10
CA GLU A 206 6.46 -3.26 13.03
C GLU A 206 6.53 -1.76 13.36
N VAL A 207 5.41 -1.18 13.79
CA VAL A 207 5.32 0.26 14.10
C VAL A 207 6.14 0.59 15.36
N ALA A 208 6.05 -0.23 16.40
CA ALA A 208 6.78 -0.05 17.65
C ALA A 208 8.29 -0.12 17.42
N GLU A 209 8.79 -1.12 16.70
CA GLU A 209 10.21 -1.29 16.39
C GLU A 209 10.76 -0.10 15.58
N ARG A 210 10.06 0.28 14.51
CA ARG A 210 10.42 1.46 13.71
C ARG A 210 10.45 2.72 14.57
N ARG A 211 9.47 2.88 15.45
CA ARG A 211 9.36 4.05 16.34
C ARG A 211 10.51 4.10 17.36
N ILE A 212 10.82 2.98 18.00
CA ILE A 212 11.93 2.88 18.96
C ILE A 212 13.25 3.22 18.26
N ALA A 213 13.54 2.60 17.11
CA ALA A 213 14.76 2.87 16.36
C ALA A 213 14.89 4.35 15.95
N GLN A 214 13.79 4.99 15.51
CA GLN A 214 13.78 6.40 15.19
C GLN A 214 14.03 7.30 16.42
N VAL A 215 13.42 6.96 17.56
CA VAL A 215 13.59 7.69 18.82
C VAL A 215 15.04 7.59 19.30
N ASP A 216 15.61 6.39 19.30
CA ASP A 216 16.99 6.16 19.76
C ASP A 216 18.00 6.92 18.89
N LYS A 217 17.86 6.85 17.56
CA LYS A 217 18.68 7.63 16.62
C LYS A 217 18.56 9.13 16.87
N THR A 218 17.35 9.62 17.14
CA THR A 218 17.12 11.05 17.41
C THR A 218 17.68 11.47 18.76
N LEU A 219 17.55 10.62 19.79
CA LEU A 219 18.11 10.86 21.12
C LEU A 219 19.63 10.95 21.07
N GLN A 220 20.29 10.03 20.35
CA GLN A 220 21.74 10.07 20.16
C GLN A 220 22.18 11.38 19.50
N ALA A 221 21.58 11.74 18.37
CA ALA A 221 21.92 12.98 17.66
C ALA A 221 21.67 14.25 18.49
N VAL A 222 20.59 14.28 19.29
CA VAL A 222 20.29 15.41 20.18
C VAL A 222 21.30 15.50 21.32
N ASN A 223 21.64 14.38 21.96
CA ASN A 223 22.67 14.33 22.99
C ASN A 223 24.01 14.80 22.44
N ASP A 224 24.48 14.18 21.35
CA ASP A 224 25.79 14.48 20.77
C ASP A 224 25.94 15.96 20.41
N ARG A 225 24.87 16.57 19.86
CA ARG A 225 24.89 17.99 19.50
C ARG A 225 24.82 18.90 20.72
N LEU A 226 23.80 18.73 21.58
CA LEU A 226 23.56 19.69 22.66
C LEU A 226 24.61 19.56 23.77
N THR A 227 25.13 18.37 24.05
CA THR A 227 26.23 18.20 25.01
C THR A 227 27.48 18.94 24.51
N LYS A 228 27.86 18.80 23.23
CA LYS A 228 28.98 19.57 22.66
C LYS A 228 28.78 21.09 22.74
N GLU A 229 27.57 21.57 22.44
CA GLU A 229 27.24 23.00 22.57
C GLU A 229 27.32 23.46 24.04
N ILE A 230 26.81 22.65 24.99
CA ILE A 230 26.87 22.93 26.43
C ILE A 230 28.33 22.98 26.90
N ASP A 231 29.14 21.99 26.53
CA ASP A 231 30.56 21.91 26.92
C ASP A 231 31.33 23.12 26.40
N PHE A 232 31.12 23.50 25.12
CA PHE A 232 31.73 24.69 24.54
C PHE A 232 31.39 25.98 25.30
N TRP A 233 30.10 26.18 25.64
CA TRP A 233 29.69 27.36 26.40
C TRP A 233 30.14 27.32 27.85
N THR A 234 30.25 26.13 28.44
CA THR A 234 30.79 25.92 29.79
C THR A 234 32.27 26.28 29.85
N ASP A 235 33.08 25.81 28.91
CA ASP A 235 34.48 26.21 28.76
C ASP A 235 34.65 27.71 28.57
N ARG A 236 33.77 28.31 27.76
CA ARG A 236 33.76 29.76 27.53
C ARG A 236 33.39 30.52 28.81
N TRP A 237 32.43 30.02 29.58
CA TRP A 237 32.02 30.62 30.85
C TRP A 237 33.13 30.52 31.90
N MET A 238 33.84 29.38 31.99
CA MET A 238 34.99 29.21 32.89
C MET A 238 36.09 30.23 32.58
N LYS A 239 36.49 30.37 31.31
CA LYS A 239 37.48 31.37 30.88
C LYS A 239 37.06 32.81 31.19
N LEU A 240 35.79 33.16 30.95
CA LEU A 240 35.27 34.49 31.29
C LEU A 240 35.23 34.73 32.81
N SER A 241 35.09 33.68 33.60
CA SER A 241 35.10 33.78 35.06
C SER A 241 36.52 34.07 35.56
N GLU A 242 37.53 33.37 35.03
CA GLU A 242 38.95 33.65 35.28
C GLU A 242 39.34 35.08 34.87
N ASP A 243 38.92 35.53 33.68
CA ASP A 243 39.17 36.90 33.20
C ASP A 243 38.56 37.97 34.12
N LYS A 244 37.37 37.69 34.67
CA LYS A 244 36.71 38.58 35.64
C LYS A 244 37.48 38.63 36.97
N GLU A 245 37.96 37.49 37.46
CA GLU A 245 38.80 37.41 38.66
C GLU A 245 40.13 38.14 38.47
N ALA A 246 40.69 38.12 37.26
CA ALA A 246 41.85 38.90 36.85
C ALA A 246 41.56 40.40 36.65
N GLY A 247 40.34 40.87 36.93
CA GLY A 247 39.96 42.28 36.90
C GLY A 247 39.53 42.84 35.54
N LYS A 248 39.34 41.99 34.51
CA LYS A 248 38.82 42.45 33.21
C LYS A 248 37.30 42.63 33.26
N ASP A 249 36.78 43.65 32.57
CA ASP A 249 35.33 43.84 32.47
C ASP A 249 34.71 42.91 31.42
N VAL A 250 34.17 41.79 31.89
CA VAL A 250 33.52 40.76 31.08
C VAL A 250 32.12 40.40 31.60
N ARG A 251 31.52 41.24 32.44
CA ARG A 251 30.29 40.90 33.19
C ARG A 251 29.12 40.50 32.29
N LEU A 252 28.84 41.28 31.25
CA LEU A 252 27.75 41.02 30.30
C LEU A 252 27.95 39.70 29.53
N ASN A 253 29.19 39.41 29.13
CA ASN A 253 29.53 38.18 28.41
C ASN A 253 29.38 36.94 29.31
N LEU A 254 29.70 37.08 30.60
CA LEU A 254 29.59 36.00 31.58
C LEU A 254 28.11 35.67 31.88
N GLU A 255 27.27 36.69 32.05
CA GLU A 255 25.82 36.50 32.22
C GLU A 255 25.17 35.86 30.98
N ASN A 256 25.56 36.31 29.78
CA ASN A 256 25.09 35.73 28.51
C ASN A 256 25.51 34.26 28.33
N ALA A 257 26.77 33.91 28.66
CA ALA A 257 27.25 32.54 28.59
C ALA A 257 26.48 31.64 29.57
N ARG A 258 26.29 32.09 30.82
CA ARG A 258 25.50 31.35 31.82
C ARG A 258 24.05 31.14 31.38
N ARG A 259 23.41 32.17 30.82
CA ARG A 259 22.05 32.07 30.28
C ARG A 259 21.96 31.03 29.15
N THR A 260 22.89 31.08 28.22
CA THR A 260 22.96 30.15 27.08
C THR A 260 23.10 28.70 27.56
N ILE A 261 23.96 28.43 28.56
CA ILE A 261 24.11 27.09 29.15
C ILE A 261 22.78 26.59 29.72
N ASN A 262 22.11 27.40 30.55
CA ASN A 262 20.82 27.04 31.14
C ASN A 262 19.75 26.74 30.07
N ASP A 263 19.68 27.58 29.03
CA ASP A 263 18.73 27.40 27.93
C ASP A 263 19.00 26.09 27.16
N LEU A 264 20.28 25.77 26.90
CA LEU A 264 20.68 24.53 26.22
C LEU A 264 20.39 23.29 27.08
N GLN A 265 20.66 23.34 28.39
CA GLN A 265 20.31 22.28 29.33
C GLN A 265 18.79 22.04 29.36
N GLY A 266 18.00 23.10 29.51
CA GLY A 266 16.54 23.01 29.49
C GLY A 266 16.01 22.45 28.16
N ARG A 267 16.60 22.84 27.02
CA ARG A 267 16.26 22.26 25.70
C ARG A 267 16.59 20.77 25.62
N LEU A 268 17.74 20.34 26.14
CA LEU A 268 18.15 18.93 26.17
C LEU A 268 17.17 18.10 26.99
N GLU A 269 16.86 18.54 28.21
CA GLU A 269 15.92 17.85 29.11
C GLU A 269 14.51 17.76 28.51
N ASN A 270 13.97 18.87 28.03
CA ASN A 270 12.65 18.90 27.39
C ASN A 270 12.59 18.00 26.16
N ARG A 271 13.64 18.01 25.34
CA ARG A 271 13.70 17.17 24.14
C ARG A 271 13.80 15.68 24.50
N LYS A 272 14.62 15.32 25.49
CA LYS A 272 14.70 13.95 26.02
C LYS A 272 13.34 13.46 26.52
N LYS A 273 12.66 14.25 27.35
CA LYS A 273 11.35 13.92 27.89
C LYS A 273 10.31 13.70 26.77
N SER A 274 10.28 14.60 25.79
CA SER A 274 9.40 14.47 24.61
C SER A 274 9.68 13.20 23.81
N LEU A 275 10.95 12.87 23.56
CA LEU A 275 11.34 11.68 22.82
C LEU A 275 11.03 10.38 23.58
N GLN A 276 11.21 10.35 24.91
CA GLN A 276 10.81 9.21 25.73
C GLN A 276 9.29 9.00 25.72
N SER A 277 8.50 10.07 25.75
CA SER A 277 7.04 9.97 25.58
C SER A 277 6.66 9.43 24.19
N MET A 278 7.36 9.87 23.13
CA MET A 278 7.16 9.35 21.76
C MET A 278 7.53 7.87 21.61
N ARG A 279 8.36 7.32 22.50
CA ARG A 279 8.76 5.91 22.51
C ARG A 279 7.61 4.99 22.91
N HIS A 280 6.69 5.47 23.75
CA HIS A 280 5.54 4.71 24.18
C HIS A 280 4.45 4.75 23.11
N VAL A 281 4.07 3.58 22.62
CA VAL A 281 3.00 3.37 21.64
C VAL A 281 1.99 2.39 22.19
N THR A 282 0.73 2.57 21.81
CA THR A 282 -0.39 1.73 22.23
C THR A 282 -1.10 1.14 21.03
N SER A 283 -1.53 -0.11 21.16
CA SER A 283 -2.33 -0.79 20.14
C SER A 283 -3.81 -0.45 20.35
N GLY A 284 -4.51 -0.07 19.29
CA GLY A 284 -5.96 0.04 19.29
C GLY A 284 -6.62 -1.33 19.12
N THR A 285 -7.93 -1.39 19.33
CA THR A 285 -8.73 -2.57 18.95
C THR A 285 -9.03 -2.53 17.45
N PRO A 286 -8.96 -3.67 16.74
CA PRO A 286 -9.40 -3.73 15.35
C PRO A 286 -10.91 -3.46 15.26
N VAL A 287 -11.32 -2.77 14.20
CA VAL A 287 -12.72 -2.41 13.93
C VAL A 287 -13.11 -2.89 12.54
N VAL A 288 -14.20 -3.64 12.44
CA VAL A 288 -14.77 -4.05 11.15
C VAL A 288 -15.49 -2.87 10.51
N LEU A 289 -15.10 -2.53 9.28
CA LEU A 289 -15.71 -1.45 8.50
C LEU A 289 -16.75 -1.98 7.52
N SER A 290 -16.51 -3.16 6.94
CA SER A 290 -17.33 -3.71 5.85
C SER A 290 -17.27 -5.22 5.82
N GLY A 291 -18.27 -5.82 5.16
CA GLY A 291 -18.30 -7.21 4.75
C GLY A 291 -18.80 -7.32 3.31
N ALA A 292 -18.30 -8.30 2.56
CA ALA A 292 -18.87 -8.67 1.28
C ALA A 292 -18.98 -10.20 1.19
N LEU A 293 -20.08 -10.69 0.62
CA LEU A 293 -20.19 -12.09 0.22
C LEU A 293 -19.51 -12.26 -1.13
N VAL A 294 -18.50 -13.11 -1.18
CA VAL A 294 -17.77 -13.43 -2.40
C VAL A 294 -18.27 -14.76 -2.93
N ILE A 295 -18.72 -14.72 -4.18
CA ILE A 295 -19.21 -15.87 -4.94
C ILE A 295 -18.13 -16.26 -5.95
N PRO A 296 -17.54 -17.46 -5.83
CA PRO A 296 -16.65 -17.99 -6.86
C PRO A 296 -17.37 -18.17 -8.19
N ALA A 297 -16.68 -17.94 -9.32
CA ALA A 297 -17.21 -18.22 -10.64
C ALA A 297 -17.61 -19.70 -10.82
N GLY A 298 -16.88 -20.63 -10.20
CA GLY A 298 -17.22 -22.05 -10.25
C GLY A 298 -18.61 -22.37 -9.69
N LEU A 299 -19.04 -21.67 -8.63
CA LEU A 299 -20.38 -21.78 -8.07
C LEU A 299 -21.46 -21.27 -9.04
N LEU A 300 -21.23 -20.11 -9.67
CA LEU A 300 -22.17 -19.55 -10.65
C LEU A 300 -22.35 -20.48 -11.86
N ASN A 301 -21.25 -21.05 -12.34
CA ASN A 301 -21.25 -21.99 -13.46
C ASN A 301 -22.02 -23.27 -13.11
N ALA A 302 -21.82 -23.80 -11.91
CA ALA A 302 -22.53 -24.98 -11.43
C ALA A 302 -24.05 -24.73 -11.28
N ALA A 303 -24.42 -23.59 -10.71
CA ALA A 303 -25.82 -23.25 -10.42
C ALA A 303 -26.63 -22.84 -11.67
N SER A 304 -26.00 -22.22 -12.66
CA SER A 304 -26.68 -21.79 -13.89
C SER A 304 -26.99 -22.94 -14.86
N GLY A 305 -26.52 -24.17 -14.60
CA GLY A 305 -26.61 -25.31 -15.53
C GLY A 305 -25.92 -25.06 -16.87
N ASN A 306 -25.22 -23.93 -17.00
CA ASN A 306 -24.67 -23.39 -18.22
C ASN A 306 -23.22 -23.85 -18.32
N ASN A 307 -23.03 -25.04 -18.87
CA ASN A 307 -21.79 -25.39 -19.57
C ASN A 307 -21.65 -24.57 -20.88
N GLN A 308 -22.11 -23.31 -20.90
CA GLN A 308 -22.03 -22.43 -22.07
C GLN A 308 -20.67 -21.75 -22.12
N ILE A 309 -19.77 -22.51 -22.72
CA ILE A 309 -18.61 -22.12 -23.54
C ILE A 309 -18.73 -20.69 -24.06
N GLY A 310 -17.92 -19.78 -23.50
CA GLY A 310 -17.97 -18.37 -23.86
C GLY A 310 -16.74 -17.51 -23.56
N ALA A 311 -15.58 -18.06 -23.17
CA ALA A 311 -14.26 -17.43 -23.35
C ALA A 311 -13.14 -18.42 -22.97
N ALA A 312 -12.46 -18.95 -23.99
CA ALA A 312 -11.13 -19.59 -23.96
C ALA A 312 -10.88 -20.68 -22.90
N ALA A 313 -10.95 -21.95 -23.29
CA ALA A 313 -10.10 -23.05 -22.80
C ALA A 313 -9.59 -22.96 -21.34
N ILE A 314 -10.49 -22.99 -20.35
CA ILE A 314 -10.14 -23.22 -18.94
C ILE A 314 -11.16 -24.22 -18.37
N SER A 315 -11.16 -25.43 -18.91
CA SER A 315 -11.61 -26.63 -18.20
C SER A 315 -10.42 -27.58 -18.06
N ALA A 316 -9.25 -27.02 -17.74
CA ALA A 316 -8.16 -27.84 -17.26
C ALA A 316 -8.51 -28.16 -15.80
N ASP A 317 -8.70 -29.44 -15.51
CA ASP A 317 -8.76 -30.00 -14.16
C ASP A 317 -7.94 -29.14 -13.16
N PRO A 318 -8.50 -28.71 -12.02
CA PRO A 318 -7.78 -27.96 -10.99
C PRO A 318 -6.41 -28.56 -10.64
N VAL A 319 -6.30 -29.89 -10.72
CA VAL A 319 -5.04 -30.63 -10.55
C VAL A 319 -4.03 -30.31 -11.65
N ALA A 320 -4.47 -30.27 -12.91
CA ALA A 320 -3.62 -29.91 -14.05
C ALA A 320 -3.14 -28.45 -13.98
N ARG A 321 -4.00 -27.52 -13.54
CA ARG A 321 -3.63 -26.11 -13.37
C ARG A 321 -2.63 -25.91 -12.24
N SER A 322 -2.88 -26.50 -11.08
CA SER A 322 -1.96 -26.49 -9.94
C SER A 322 -0.58 -27.08 -10.32
N ARG A 323 -0.58 -28.16 -11.10
CA ARG A 323 0.64 -28.76 -11.67
C ARG A 323 1.39 -27.79 -12.60
N ILE A 324 0.69 -27.09 -13.50
CA ILE A 324 1.29 -26.09 -14.39
C ILE A 324 1.91 -24.93 -13.61
N GLU A 325 1.20 -24.41 -12.60
CA GLU A 325 1.69 -23.32 -11.75
C GLU A 325 2.94 -23.75 -10.98
N HIS A 326 2.95 -24.96 -10.42
CA HIS A 326 4.12 -25.49 -9.72
C HIS A 326 5.34 -25.66 -10.63
N LEU A 327 5.16 -26.26 -11.82
CA LEU A 327 6.23 -26.43 -12.81
C LEU A 327 6.79 -25.08 -13.27
N ALA A 328 5.92 -24.08 -13.47
CA ALA A 328 6.33 -22.73 -13.85
C ALA A 328 7.15 -22.04 -12.75
N MET A 329 6.69 -22.12 -11.50
CA MET A 329 7.39 -21.57 -10.33
C MET A 329 8.77 -22.18 -10.17
N ASP A 330 8.87 -23.50 -10.27
CA ASP A 330 10.13 -24.23 -10.20
C ASP A 330 11.10 -23.86 -11.32
N ALA A 331 10.59 -23.68 -12.54
CA ALA A 331 11.40 -23.25 -13.69
C ALA A 331 12.04 -21.88 -13.46
N VAL A 332 11.23 -20.90 -13.02
CA VAL A 332 11.72 -19.55 -12.70
C VAL A 332 12.74 -19.59 -11.57
N ARG A 333 12.42 -20.30 -10.48
CA ARG A 333 13.32 -20.45 -9.33
C ARG A 333 14.67 -21.01 -9.75
N LYS A 334 14.70 -22.13 -10.49
CA LYS A 334 15.94 -22.77 -10.97
C LYS A 334 16.80 -21.81 -11.79
N VAL A 335 16.18 -21.02 -12.67
CA VAL A 335 16.90 -20.04 -13.51
C VAL A 335 17.44 -18.86 -12.71
N GLU A 336 16.70 -18.36 -11.72
CA GLU A 336 17.18 -17.30 -10.83
C GLU A 336 18.30 -17.80 -9.90
N GLU A 337 18.18 -18.99 -9.31
CA GLU A 337 19.18 -19.59 -8.44
C GLU A 337 20.46 -19.96 -9.20
N ALA A 338 20.35 -20.50 -10.43
CA ALA A 338 21.50 -20.75 -11.29
C ALA A 338 22.28 -19.48 -11.65
N ALA A 339 21.60 -18.32 -11.65
CA ALA A 339 22.21 -17.00 -11.81
C ALA A 339 22.80 -16.44 -10.50
N GLY A 340 22.89 -17.26 -9.43
CA GLY A 340 23.42 -16.87 -8.13
C GLY A 340 22.50 -15.98 -7.30
N CYS A 341 21.22 -15.85 -7.69
CA CYS A 341 20.25 -15.07 -6.92
C CYS A 341 19.73 -15.90 -5.73
N GLN A 342 19.44 -15.24 -4.62
CA GLN A 342 18.71 -15.84 -3.52
C GLN A 342 17.20 -15.67 -3.78
N VAL A 343 16.49 -16.78 -3.99
CA VAL A 343 15.06 -16.77 -4.32
C VAL A 343 14.23 -17.18 -3.13
N GLN A 344 13.16 -16.44 -2.86
CA GLN A 344 12.16 -16.75 -1.84
C GLN A 344 10.78 -16.83 -2.49
N ASP A 345 10.04 -17.89 -2.16
CA ASP A 345 8.62 -18.02 -2.49
C ASP A 345 7.79 -17.21 -1.52
N VAL A 346 7.05 -16.24 -2.06
CA VAL A 346 6.19 -15.32 -1.30
C VAL A 346 4.75 -15.34 -1.82
N SER A 347 4.41 -16.28 -2.71
CA SER A 347 3.06 -16.44 -3.29
C SER A 347 1.98 -16.53 -2.20
N ALA A 348 2.23 -17.30 -1.15
CA ALA A 348 1.34 -17.47 0.00
C ALA A 348 1.16 -16.19 0.84
N GLU A 349 2.10 -15.24 0.79
CA GLU A 349 2.04 -13.98 1.53
C GLU A 349 1.12 -12.95 0.87
N LYS A 350 0.66 -13.20 -0.37
CA LYS A 350 -0.25 -12.32 -1.14
C LYS A 350 0.29 -10.90 -1.27
N CYS A 351 1.59 -10.74 -1.45
CA CYS A 351 2.28 -9.46 -1.53
C CYS A 351 2.20 -8.79 -2.92
N GLY A 352 1.66 -9.49 -3.92
CA GLY A 352 1.45 -8.99 -5.28
C GLY A 352 2.42 -9.50 -6.33
N TRP A 353 3.25 -10.48 -5.98
CA TRP A 353 4.12 -11.27 -6.84
C TRP A 353 4.39 -12.62 -6.18
N ASP A 354 4.92 -13.58 -6.93
CA ASP A 354 5.11 -14.96 -6.43
C ASP A 354 6.51 -15.21 -5.88
N LEU A 355 7.55 -14.69 -6.55
CA LEU A 355 8.95 -14.92 -6.20
C LEU A 355 9.69 -13.61 -5.95
N THR A 356 10.35 -13.53 -4.80
CA THR A 356 11.36 -12.48 -4.55
C THR A 356 12.73 -13.04 -4.90
N SER A 357 13.34 -12.57 -5.98
CA SER A 357 14.70 -12.94 -6.38
C SER A 357 15.67 -11.82 -6.05
N GLN A 358 16.64 -12.09 -5.19
CA GLN A 358 17.63 -11.13 -4.74
C GLN A 358 18.99 -11.41 -5.40
N PRO A 359 19.43 -10.56 -6.34
CA PRO A 359 20.73 -10.74 -6.99
C PRO A 359 21.90 -10.62 -6.00
N PRO A 360 23.04 -11.27 -6.29
CA PRO A 360 24.24 -11.15 -5.48
C PRO A 360 24.80 -9.73 -5.53
N SER A 361 25.56 -9.35 -4.50
CA SER A 361 26.21 -8.03 -4.46
C SER A 361 27.28 -7.91 -5.54
N VAL A 362 27.29 -6.79 -6.25
CA VAL A 362 28.31 -6.42 -7.24
C VAL A 362 29.02 -5.17 -6.72
N ASP A 363 30.35 -5.21 -6.62
CA ASP A 363 31.19 -4.10 -6.13
C ASP A 363 30.76 -3.53 -4.76
N GLY A 364 30.36 -4.42 -3.85
CA GLY A 364 29.90 -4.04 -2.50
C GLY A 364 28.52 -3.38 -2.46
N ARG A 365 27.83 -3.27 -3.60
CA ARG A 365 26.44 -2.79 -3.69
C ARG A 365 25.51 -3.96 -3.96
N ARG A 366 24.43 -4.03 -3.19
CA ARG A 366 23.37 -5.02 -3.41
C ARG A 366 22.38 -4.44 -4.43
N PRO A 367 22.17 -5.09 -5.59
CA PRO A 367 21.13 -4.69 -6.52
C PRO A 367 19.75 -4.78 -5.85
N ASP A 368 18.79 -4.03 -6.38
CA ASP A 368 17.40 -4.17 -5.97
C ASP A 368 16.89 -5.60 -6.19
N ALA A 369 16.07 -6.07 -5.26
CA ALA A 369 15.33 -7.32 -5.44
C ALA A 369 14.41 -7.24 -6.67
N ARG A 370 14.28 -8.36 -7.36
CA ARG A 370 13.30 -8.60 -8.42
C ARG A 370 12.06 -9.20 -7.80
N HIS A 371 10.91 -8.63 -8.11
CA HIS A 371 9.60 -9.13 -7.71
C HIS A 371 8.97 -9.77 -8.94
N ILE A 372 8.91 -11.09 -8.97
CA ILE A 372 8.58 -11.87 -10.16
C ILE A 372 7.19 -12.48 -9.98
N GLU A 373 6.27 -12.10 -10.85
CA GLU A 373 4.95 -12.72 -11.03
C GLU A 373 5.07 -13.83 -12.07
N VAL A 374 4.65 -15.06 -11.74
CA VAL A 374 4.84 -16.23 -12.59
C VAL A 374 3.52 -16.68 -13.21
N LYS A 375 3.45 -16.72 -14.54
CA LYS A 375 2.28 -17.22 -15.28
C LYS A 375 2.66 -18.47 -16.09
N GLY A 376 2.31 -19.63 -15.55
CA GLY A 376 2.38 -20.90 -16.26
C GLY A 376 1.20 -21.08 -17.24
N ARG A 377 1.47 -21.47 -18.49
CA ARG A 377 0.44 -21.76 -19.50
C ARG A 377 0.79 -23.00 -20.29
N VAL A 378 -0.21 -23.75 -20.74
CA VAL A 378 0.01 -24.86 -21.68
C VAL A 378 0.58 -24.33 -22.99
N LYS A 379 1.49 -25.09 -23.62
CA LYS A 379 1.97 -24.77 -24.98
C LYS A 379 0.79 -24.66 -25.93
N GLY A 380 0.72 -23.56 -26.69
CA GLY A 380 -0.39 -23.26 -27.60
C GLY A 380 -1.51 -22.40 -27.01
N ALA A 381 -1.45 -22.03 -25.72
CA ALA A 381 -2.39 -21.06 -25.14
C ALA A 381 -2.33 -19.72 -25.90
N ALA A 382 -3.50 -19.15 -26.21
CA ALA A 382 -3.59 -17.90 -26.96
C ALA A 382 -3.40 -16.65 -26.09
N THR A 383 -3.79 -16.72 -24.81
CA THR A 383 -3.89 -15.57 -23.92
C THR A 383 -3.39 -15.86 -22.51
N VAL A 384 -3.04 -14.80 -21.78
CA VAL A 384 -2.81 -14.81 -20.35
C VAL A 384 -3.69 -13.75 -19.68
N THR A 385 -4.45 -14.18 -18.68
CA THR A 385 -5.21 -13.29 -17.79
C THR A 385 -4.29 -12.73 -16.72
N VAL A 386 -4.36 -11.42 -16.54
CA VAL A 386 -3.65 -10.69 -15.48
C VAL A 386 -4.69 -9.95 -14.65
N THR A 387 -4.62 -10.08 -13.32
CA THR A 387 -5.56 -9.43 -12.40
C THR A 387 -5.25 -7.94 -12.25
N ARG A 388 -6.23 -7.17 -11.76
CA ARG A 388 -6.06 -5.75 -11.47
C ARG A 388 -4.93 -5.57 -10.46
N ASN A 389 -4.92 -6.33 -9.36
CA ASN A 389 -3.87 -6.25 -8.37
C ASN A 389 -2.48 -6.48 -8.97
N GLU A 390 -2.28 -7.54 -9.76
CA GLU A 390 -1.00 -7.81 -10.43
C GLU A 390 -0.52 -6.62 -11.26
N MET A 391 -1.41 -6.01 -12.05
CA MET A 391 -1.06 -4.82 -12.84
C MET A 391 -0.70 -3.63 -11.96
N LEU A 392 -1.45 -3.39 -10.88
CA LEU A 392 -1.21 -2.25 -10.00
C LEU A 392 0.06 -2.43 -9.15
N TYR A 393 0.38 -3.66 -8.75
CA TYR A 393 1.66 -3.98 -8.14
C TYR A 393 2.81 -3.77 -9.11
N ALA A 394 2.67 -4.19 -10.37
CA ALA A 394 3.67 -3.93 -11.40
C ALA A 394 3.96 -2.43 -11.56
N PHE A 395 2.93 -1.58 -11.64
CA PHE A 395 3.11 -0.12 -11.72
C PHE A 395 3.77 0.47 -10.47
N ASN A 396 3.42 -0.03 -9.28
CA ASN A 396 4.01 0.47 -8.03
C ASN A 396 5.48 0.06 -7.84
N GLN A 397 5.83 -1.17 -8.24
CA GLN A 397 7.19 -1.71 -8.12
C GLN A 397 8.11 -1.23 -9.26
N GLY A 398 7.54 -0.76 -10.37
CA GLY A 398 8.28 -0.22 -11.50
C GLY A 398 9.29 -1.23 -12.04
N SER A 399 10.55 -0.82 -12.17
CA SER A 399 11.62 -1.67 -12.73
C SER A 399 11.94 -2.94 -11.91
N LYS A 400 11.45 -3.04 -10.67
CA LYS A 400 11.61 -4.23 -9.83
C LYS A 400 10.68 -5.36 -10.25
N PHE A 401 9.52 -5.04 -10.83
CA PHE A 401 8.54 -6.03 -11.23
C PHE A 401 8.91 -6.68 -12.55
N ILE A 402 8.75 -8.01 -12.61
CA ILE A 402 8.96 -8.80 -13.81
C ILE A 402 7.82 -9.79 -13.94
N LEU A 403 7.19 -9.85 -15.12
CA LEU A 403 6.27 -10.93 -15.46
C LEU A 403 7.07 -12.06 -16.10
N ALA A 404 7.08 -13.24 -15.50
CA ALA A 404 7.72 -14.44 -16.04
C ALA A 404 6.65 -15.37 -16.62
N ILE A 405 6.69 -15.61 -17.92
CA ILE A 405 5.80 -16.56 -18.60
C ILE A 405 6.53 -17.87 -18.82
N VAL A 406 5.90 -18.98 -18.46
CA VAL A 406 6.44 -20.32 -18.67
C VAL A 406 5.43 -21.17 -19.44
N LEU A 407 5.87 -21.76 -20.54
CA LEU A 407 5.04 -22.64 -21.37
C LEU A 407 5.32 -24.10 -21.02
N ILE A 408 4.28 -24.84 -20.66
CA ILE A 408 4.35 -26.23 -20.23
C ILE A 408 3.75 -27.12 -21.31
N GLY A 409 4.54 -28.08 -21.82
CA GLY A 409 4.06 -29.12 -22.74
C GLY A 409 3.22 -30.18 -22.04
N GLU A 410 2.48 -30.97 -22.81
CA GLU A 410 1.68 -32.09 -22.27
C GLU A 410 2.56 -33.14 -21.55
N ASP A 411 3.82 -33.24 -21.96
CA ASP A 411 4.87 -34.11 -21.41
C ASP A 411 5.67 -33.48 -20.25
N ASP A 412 5.17 -32.39 -19.67
CA ASP A 412 5.87 -31.52 -18.69
C ASP A 412 7.14 -30.86 -19.23
N SER A 413 7.34 -30.83 -20.55
CA SER A 413 8.45 -30.07 -21.12
C SER A 413 8.28 -28.58 -20.82
N VAL A 414 9.27 -28.01 -20.14
CA VAL A 414 9.30 -26.59 -19.79
C VAL A 414 9.95 -25.80 -20.93
N ASP A 415 9.27 -24.75 -21.37
CA ASP A 415 9.76 -23.78 -22.34
C ASP A 415 9.65 -22.35 -21.76
N GLY A 416 10.78 -21.65 -21.68
CA GLY A 416 10.96 -20.44 -20.87
C GLY A 416 11.89 -20.67 -19.67
N PRO A 417 11.87 -19.79 -18.64
CA PRO A 417 10.97 -18.66 -18.46
C PRO A 417 11.28 -17.46 -19.37
N TYR A 418 10.23 -16.83 -19.87
CA TYR A 418 10.28 -15.60 -20.66
C TYR A 418 10.02 -14.39 -19.75
N TYR A 419 11.04 -13.55 -19.55
CA TYR A 419 10.94 -12.39 -18.64
C TYR A 419 10.50 -11.14 -19.39
N ILE A 420 9.43 -10.51 -18.91
CA ILE A 420 8.88 -9.27 -19.49
C ILE A 420 8.98 -8.18 -18.44
N ARG A 421 9.78 -7.15 -18.73
CA ARG A 421 9.90 -5.94 -17.91
C ARG A 421 8.89 -4.89 -18.33
N ASN A 422 8.40 -4.13 -17.34
CA ASN A 422 7.34 -3.14 -17.54
C ASN A 422 6.18 -3.69 -18.38
N PRO A 423 5.59 -4.85 -18.01
CA PRO A 423 4.70 -5.62 -18.89
C PRO A 423 3.45 -4.86 -19.32
N PHE A 424 3.03 -3.84 -18.57
CA PHE A 424 1.80 -3.10 -18.80
C PHE A 424 2.09 -1.63 -19.15
N GLU A 425 1.41 -1.14 -20.19
CA GLU A 425 1.53 0.25 -20.66
C GLU A 425 0.37 1.13 -20.18
N ARG A 426 -0.79 0.53 -19.92
CA ARG A 426 -2.01 1.23 -19.54
C ARG A 426 -2.65 0.57 -18.33
N GLU A 427 -3.30 1.40 -17.55
CA GLU A 427 -4.05 1.00 -16.36
C GLU A 427 -5.38 0.36 -16.80
N PRO A 428 -5.91 -0.60 -16.04
CA PRO A 428 -7.27 -1.07 -16.24
C PRO A 428 -8.26 0.06 -15.95
N ASP A 429 -9.32 0.15 -16.76
CA ASP A 429 -10.41 1.09 -16.51
C ASP A 429 -11.03 0.87 -15.13
N TRP A 430 -11.72 1.89 -14.60
CA TRP A 430 -12.36 1.79 -13.29
C TRP A 430 -13.38 0.64 -13.27
N GLY A 431 -13.26 -0.26 -12.29
CA GLY A 431 -14.14 -1.43 -12.15
C GLY A 431 -13.73 -2.67 -12.94
N VAL A 432 -12.65 -2.63 -13.74
CA VAL A 432 -12.12 -3.83 -14.42
C VAL A 432 -11.25 -4.64 -13.46
N ALA A 433 -11.62 -5.89 -13.19
CA ALA A 433 -10.93 -6.79 -12.28
C ALA A 433 -9.78 -7.58 -12.92
N SER A 434 -9.83 -7.83 -14.24
CA SER A 434 -8.74 -8.51 -14.97
C SER A 434 -8.71 -8.13 -16.45
N ILE A 435 -7.56 -8.36 -17.10
CA ILE A 435 -7.37 -8.15 -18.54
C ILE A 435 -6.72 -9.38 -19.16
N ASN A 436 -7.26 -9.83 -20.30
CA ASN A 436 -6.67 -10.88 -21.12
C ASN A 436 -5.70 -10.28 -22.16
N TYR A 437 -4.42 -10.63 -22.04
CA TYR A 437 -3.39 -10.26 -23.01
C TYR A 437 -3.15 -11.40 -23.99
N LYS A 438 -2.90 -11.06 -25.27
CA LYS A 438 -2.42 -12.04 -26.25
C LYS A 438 -1.00 -12.47 -25.88
N LEU A 439 -0.80 -13.78 -25.78
CA LEU A 439 0.47 -14.34 -25.32
C LEU A 439 1.62 -13.99 -26.27
N ILE A 440 1.35 -14.01 -27.59
CA ILE A 440 2.34 -13.69 -28.62
C ILE A 440 2.88 -12.26 -28.51
N ASP A 441 2.01 -11.29 -28.15
CA ASP A 441 2.40 -9.89 -28.01
C ASP A 441 3.31 -9.71 -26.79
N LEU A 442 3.01 -10.38 -25.68
CA LEU A 442 3.85 -10.37 -24.49
C LEU A 442 5.20 -11.06 -24.73
N LEU A 443 5.20 -12.24 -25.37
CA LEU A 443 6.42 -12.98 -25.67
C LEU A 443 7.34 -12.23 -26.64
N SER A 444 6.78 -11.42 -27.56
CA SER A 444 7.59 -10.57 -28.45
C SER A 444 8.42 -9.51 -27.72
N ARG A 445 8.03 -9.18 -26.48
CA ARG A 445 8.71 -8.22 -25.60
C ARG A 445 9.58 -8.91 -24.55
N ALA A 446 9.67 -10.24 -24.57
CA ALA A 446 10.47 -10.97 -23.62
C ALA A 446 11.95 -10.68 -23.83
N GLU A 447 12.64 -10.33 -22.75
CA GLU A 447 14.08 -10.20 -22.73
C GLU A 447 14.68 -11.59 -22.49
N LEU A 448 15.59 -12.03 -23.37
CA LEU A 448 16.47 -13.14 -23.05
C LEU A 448 17.37 -12.70 -21.90
N LYS A 449 17.35 -13.44 -20.80
CA LYS A 449 18.22 -13.17 -19.65
C LYS A 449 19.66 -13.53 -20.05
N THR A 450 20.42 -12.54 -20.50
CA THR A 450 21.90 -12.62 -20.59
C THR A 450 22.54 -12.67 -19.22
#